data_AF-D7GKK0-F1
#
_entry.id   AF-D7GKK0-F1
#
_cell.length_a   1.000
_cell.length_b   1.000
_cell.length_c   1.000
_cell.angle_alpha   90.00
_cell.angle_beta   90.00
_cell.angle_gamma   90.00
#
_symmetry.space_group_name_H-M   'P 1'
#
loop_
_entity.id
_entity.type
_entity.pdbx_description
1 polymer ?
#
loop_
_entity_poly.entity_id
_entity_poly.type
_entity_poly.pdbx_seq_one_letter_code
_entity_poly.pdbx_strand_id
1 'polypeptide(L)'
;MCNLKLCSVFCFAISGVIICSNASAQESQDKSEKVTPAQEQIVRMLEEDLNFESQRKQLSNELALEKLRLELNKLKAENQPVVQFTPSPADEKKSELSSVKLASPPAIVLVSEVAGLSRILVKDGESIKLRKPSEIFTAINGNKYRLVSLGNQKYTLKDVQ
;
A
#
# COMPACT_ATOMS: atom_id res chain seq x y z
N MET A 1 -23.18 50.06 -40.32
CA MET A 1 -24.05 50.18 -39.13
C MET A 1 -25.30 49.35 -39.37
N CYS A 2 -25.59 48.40 -38.48
CA CYS A 2 -26.92 47.81 -38.21
C CYS A 2 -27.61 47.02 -39.35
N ASN A 3 -28.29 45.89 -39.14
CA ASN A 3 -28.73 45.25 -37.92
C ASN A 3 -29.06 43.77 -38.19
N LEU A 4 -28.78 42.97 -37.16
CA LEU A 4 -29.05 41.55 -37.03
C LEU A 4 -30.56 41.32 -36.80
N LYS A 5 -31.21 40.50 -37.63
CA LYS A 5 -32.46 39.81 -37.30
C LYS A 5 -32.40 38.42 -37.92
N LEU A 6 -32.43 37.38 -37.11
CA LEU A 6 -33.57 36.46 -37.01
C LEU A 6 -33.21 35.31 -36.05
N CYS A 7 -34.01 35.15 -35.00
CA CYS A 7 -34.00 33.94 -34.18
C CYS A 7 -34.34 32.73 -35.07
N SER A 8 -33.53 31.67 -35.01
CA SER A 8 -33.94 30.35 -35.45
C SER A 8 -33.49 29.31 -34.44
N VAL A 9 -34.49 28.80 -33.74
CA VAL A 9 -34.59 27.49 -33.10
C VAL A 9 -33.64 26.49 -33.74
N PHE A 10 -32.70 25.94 -32.96
CA PHE A 10 -32.07 24.67 -33.29
C PHE A 10 -32.47 23.64 -32.24
N CYS A 11 -33.34 22.74 -32.70
CA CYS A 11 -33.84 21.58 -31.99
C CYS A 11 -32.68 20.71 -31.50
N PHE A 12 -32.71 20.34 -30.22
CA PHE A 12 -31.92 19.22 -29.70
C PHE A 12 -32.45 17.91 -30.30
N ALA A 13 -31.86 17.49 -31.42
CA ALA A 13 -31.94 16.11 -31.86
C ALA A 13 -30.87 15.31 -31.09
N ILE A 14 -31.28 14.66 -30.00
CA ILE A 14 -30.49 13.62 -29.34
C ILE A 14 -30.51 12.41 -30.28
N SER A 15 -29.61 12.39 -31.25
CA SER A 15 -29.28 11.19 -32.01
C SER A 15 -28.12 10.50 -31.31
N GLY A 16 -28.40 9.36 -30.69
CA GLY A 16 -27.39 8.51 -30.10
C GLY A 16 -26.41 8.04 -31.18
N VAL A 17 -25.17 8.48 -31.06
CA VAL A 17 -24.02 7.76 -31.61
C VAL A 17 -22.98 7.70 -30.50
N ILE A 18 -22.86 6.53 -29.91
CA ILE A 18 -21.68 6.15 -29.12
C ILE A 18 -20.53 6.09 -30.13
N ILE A 19 -19.74 7.16 -30.19
CA ILE A 19 -18.45 7.15 -30.88
C ILE A 19 -17.39 6.95 -29.80
N CYS A 20 -16.93 5.71 -29.66
CA CYS A 20 -15.69 5.38 -28.97
C CYS A 20 -14.52 5.93 -29.79
N SER A 21 -14.17 7.20 -29.59
CA SER A 21 -12.93 7.78 -30.11
C SER A 21 -11.82 7.61 -29.09
N ASN A 22 -11.04 6.53 -29.24
CA ASN A 22 -9.68 6.47 -28.72
C ASN A 22 -8.84 7.48 -29.51
N ALA A 23 -8.78 8.72 -29.03
CA ALA A 23 -7.82 9.71 -29.49
C ALA A 23 -6.56 9.58 -28.60
N SER A 24 -5.65 8.71 -29.01
CA SER A 24 -4.27 8.77 -28.58
C SER A 24 -3.57 9.84 -29.44
N ALA A 25 -3.22 10.97 -28.82
CA ALA A 25 -2.27 11.93 -29.36
C ALA A 25 -1.66 12.75 -28.21
N GLN A 26 -0.40 12.45 -27.91
CA GLN A 26 0.67 13.29 -27.37
C GLN A 26 0.30 14.56 -26.57
N GLU A 27 0.74 14.58 -25.31
CA GLU A 27 1.89 15.41 -24.92
C GLU A 27 2.48 14.90 -23.60
N SER A 28 3.61 14.21 -23.71
CA SER A 28 4.53 13.93 -22.61
C SER A 28 5.18 15.24 -22.19
N GLN A 29 4.61 15.91 -21.18
CA GLN A 29 5.33 16.87 -20.36
C GLN A 29 5.71 16.20 -19.04
N ASP A 30 7.01 16.02 -18.85
CA ASP A 30 7.62 15.84 -17.53
C ASP A 30 7.41 17.13 -16.72
N LYS A 31 6.19 17.31 -16.22
CA LYS A 31 5.89 18.32 -15.20
C LYS A 31 6.22 17.66 -13.87
N SER A 32 7.34 18.05 -13.29
CA SER A 32 7.54 17.96 -11.84
C SER A 32 6.41 18.74 -11.17
N GLU A 33 5.30 18.05 -10.93
CA GLU A 33 4.07 18.62 -10.41
C GLU A 33 4.33 18.98 -8.96
N LYS A 34 4.46 20.28 -8.70
CA LYS A 34 4.68 20.80 -7.35
C LYS A 34 3.44 20.49 -6.53
N VAL A 35 3.60 19.54 -5.60
CA VAL A 35 2.56 19.17 -4.64
C VAL A 35 2.20 20.41 -3.82
N THR A 36 0.92 20.70 -3.74
CA THR A 36 0.44 21.81 -2.90
C THR A 36 0.48 21.39 -1.41
N PRO A 37 0.69 22.32 -0.47
CA PRO A 37 0.69 22.00 0.97
C PRO A 37 -0.58 21.30 1.45
N ALA A 38 -1.74 21.63 0.85
CA ALA A 38 -3.01 20.96 1.13
C ALA A 38 -3.00 19.48 0.72
N GLN A 39 -2.40 19.15 -0.43
CA GLN A 39 -2.26 17.75 -0.87
C GLN A 39 -1.33 16.96 0.04
N GLU A 40 -0.26 17.57 0.56
CA GLU A 40 0.62 16.92 1.54
C GLU A 40 -0.11 16.62 2.85
N GLN A 41 -0.98 17.52 3.30
CA GLN A 41 -1.80 17.30 4.49
C GLN A 41 -2.79 16.15 4.30
N ILE A 42 -3.45 16.07 3.13
CA ILE A 42 -4.35 14.95 2.80
C ILE A 42 -3.59 13.62 2.79
N VAL A 43 -2.40 13.59 2.17
CA VAL A 43 -1.55 12.39 2.14
C VAL A 43 -1.18 11.97 3.56
N ARG A 44 -0.80 12.91 4.42
CA ARG A 44 -0.45 12.62 5.82
C ARG A 44 -1.62 12.02 6.59
N MET A 45 -2.82 12.60 6.49
CA MET A 45 -4.01 12.08 7.17
C MET A 45 -4.33 10.64 6.72
N LEU A 46 -4.22 10.36 5.41
CA LEU A 46 -4.40 9.01 4.88
C LEU A 46 -3.32 8.04 5.36
N GLU A 47 -2.07 8.46 5.42
CA GLU A 47 -0.97 7.66 5.95
C GLU A 47 -1.18 7.31 7.44
N GLU A 48 -1.67 8.28 8.23
CA GLU A 48 -2.03 8.09 9.64
C GLU A 48 -3.19 7.09 9.79
N ASP A 49 -4.27 7.24 9.02
CA ASP A 49 -5.42 6.34 9.05
C ASP A 49 -5.04 4.91 8.65
N LEU A 50 -4.25 4.74 7.59
CA LEU A 50 -3.80 3.42 7.15
C LEU A 50 -2.93 2.73 8.20
N ASN A 51 -2.06 3.51 8.86
CA ASN A 51 -1.22 2.99 9.92
C ASN A 51 -2.07 2.59 11.14
N PHE A 52 -3.04 3.42 11.54
CA PHE A 52 -3.97 3.11 12.62
C PHE A 52 -4.78 1.84 12.34
N GLU A 53 -5.35 1.71 11.14
CA GLU A 53 -6.12 0.55 10.73
C GLU A 53 -5.28 -0.73 10.69
N SER A 54 -4.02 -0.63 10.27
CA SER A 54 -3.07 -1.74 10.31
C SER A 54 -2.83 -2.20 11.76
N GLN A 55 -2.52 -1.27 12.66
CA GLN A 55 -2.29 -1.57 14.08
C GLN A 55 -3.54 -2.17 14.74
N ARG A 56 -4.72 -1.60 14.46
CA ARG A 56 -6.01 -2.10 14.96
C ARG A 56 -6.26 -3.55 14.53
N LYS A 57 -5.98 -3.89 13.27
CA LYS A 57 -6.11 -5.27 12.77
C LYS A 57 -5.10 -6.21 13.42
N GLN A 58 -3.86 -5.78 13.62
CA GLN A 58 -2.84 -6.59 14.31
C GLN A 58 -3.28 -6.93 15.73
N LEU A 59 -3.67 -5.93 16.53
CA LEU A 59 -4.13 -6.14 17.91
C LEU A 59 -5.39 -7.02 17.96
N SER A 60 -6.32 -6.84 17.02
CA SER A 60 -7.51 -7.69 16.93
C SER A 60 -7.15 -9.16 16.66
N ASN A 61 -6.15 -9.41 15.80
CA ASN A 61 -5.70 -10.76 15.50
C ASN A 61 -4.97 -11.39 16.70
N GLU A 62 -4.12 -10.64 17.39
CA GLU A 62 -3.45 -11.10 18.62
C GLU A 62 -4.44 -11.49 19.70
N LEU A 63 -5.46 -10.65 19.93
CA LEU A 63 -6.53 -10.93 20.89
C LEU A 63 -7.32 -12.18 20.51
N ALA A 64 -7.65 -12.34 19.23
CA ALA A 64 -8.33 -13.54 18.74
C ALA A 64 -7.49 -14.81 18.97
N LEU A 65 -6.18 -14.74 18.70
CA LEU A 65 -5.26 -15.85 18.96
C LEU A 65 -5.15 -16.18 20.45
N GLU A 66 -5.12 -15.16 21.32
CA GLU A 66 -5.08 -15.37 22.77
C GLU A 66 -6.37 -16.02 23.29
N LYS A 67 -7.54 -15.57 22.81
CA LYS A 67 -8.83 -16.21 23.14
C LYS A 67 -8.85 -17.68 22.72
N LEU A 68 -8.40 -18.00 21.51
CA LEU A 68 -8.32 -19.38 21.03
C LEU A 68 -7.34 -20.21 21.88
N ARG A 69 -6.21 -19.63 22.31
CA ARG A 69 -5.26 -20.31 23.20
C ARG A 69 -5.87 -20.60 24.57
N LEU A 70 -6.63 -19.66 25.14
CA LEU A 70 -7.35 -19.86 26.40
C LEU A 70 -8.41 -20.94 26.26
N GLU A 71 -9.16 -20.95 25.15
CA GLU A 71 -10.16 -21.98 24.86
C GLU A 71 -9.50 -23.36 24.72
N LEU A 72 -8.39 -23.47 23.99
CA LEU A 72 -7.62 -24.72 23.91
C LEU A 72 -7.06 -25.15 25.26
N ASN A 73 -6.58 -24.22 26.08
CA ASN A 73 -6.08 -24.54 27.42
C ASN A 73 -7.22 -25.05 28.32
N LYS A 74 -8.38 -24.38 28.28
CA LYS A 74 -9.58 -24.83 28.99
C LYS A 74 -10.01 -26.23 28.56
N LEU A 75 -10.06 -26.50 27.25
CA LEU A 75 -10.37 -27.83 26.73
C LEU A 75 -9.34 -28.88 27.15
N LYS A 76 -8.05 -28.52 27.20
CA LYS A 76 -7.00 -29.42 27.71
C LYS A 76 -7.14 -29.69 29.21
N ALA A 77 -7.49 -28.68 30.00
CA ALA A 77 -7.71 -28.81 31.44
C ALA A 77 -8.97 -29.65 31.76
N GLU A 78 -10.05 -29.49 30.99
CA GLU A 78 -11.27 -30.30 31.12
C GLU A 78 -11.04 -31.77 30.70
N ASN A 79 -10.04 -32.05 29.86
CA ASN A 79 -9.67 -33.40 29.41
C ASN A 79 -8.47 -34.02 30.15
N GLN A 80 -7.96 -33.41 31.23
CA GLN A 80 -6.90 -33.99 32.05
C GLN A 80 -7.44 -34.65 33.32
N PRO A 81 -7.11 -35.92 33.61
CA PRO A 81 -7.15 -36.43 34.97
C PRO A 81 -6.11 -35.65 35.80
N VAL A 82 -6.50 -35.19 36.97
CA VAL A 82 -5.65 -34.39 37.88
C VAL A 82 -4.37 -35.17 38.20
N VAL A 83 -3.24 -34.74 37.66
CA VAL A 83 -1.91 -35.16 38.13
C VAL A 83 -1.12 -33.91 38.49
N GLN A 84 -0.93 -33.73 39.80
CA GLN A 84 -0.06 -32.71 40.39
C GLN A 84 1.40 -32.96 39.98
N PHE A 85 2.06 -31.95 39.41
CA PHE A 85 3.50 -31.94 39.22
C PHE A 85 4.13 -30.74 39.93
N THR A 86 5.16 -31.02 40.73
CA THR A 86 5.99 -30.05 41.46
C THR A 86 7.04 -29.41 40.54
N PRO A 87 7.50 -28.16 40.80
CA PRO A 87 8.46 -27.48 39.94
C PRO A 87 9.93 -27.80 40.32
N SER A 88 10.81 -27.81 39.33
CA SER A 88 12.28 -27.84 39.46
C SER A 88 12.89 -26.69 38.62
N PRO A 89 14.00 -26.05 39.05
CA PRO A 89 14.37 -24.73 38.56
C PRO A 89 15.25 -24.73 37.31
N ALA A 90 15.07 -23.62 36.57
CA ALA A 90 15.94 -22.93 35.62
C ALA A 90 17.23 -23.60 35.11
N ASP A 91 17.39 -23.59 33.78
CA ASP A 91 18.71 -23.52 33.15
C ASP A 91 18.72 -22.44 32.06
N GLU A 92 19.55 -21.43 32.28
CA GLU A 92 19.84 -20.33 31.38
C GLU A 92 20.99 -20.73 30.46
N LYS A 93 20.74 -20.72 29.14
CA LYS A 93 21.63 -20.13 28.12
C LYS A 93 21.26 -20.70 26.75
N LYS A 94 20.77 -19.83 25.88
CA LYS A 94 21.01 -20.01 24.46
C LYS A 94 21.34 -18.67 23.83
N SER A 95 22.65 -18.48 23.66
CA SER A 95 23.21 -17.53 22.72
C SER A 95 22.65 -17.86 21.34
N GLU A 96 21.78 -17.01 20.81
CA GLU A 96 21.40 -17.06 19.40
C GLU A 96 22.07 -15.89 18.69
N LEU A 97 23.17 -16.23 18.04
CA LEU A 97 23.79 -15.47 16.98
C LEU A 97 22.71 -14.86 16.09
N SER A 98 22.70 -13.53 16.02
CA SER A 98 21.94 -12.75 15.05
C SER A 98 22.22 -13.29 13.65
N SER A 99 21.36 -14.18 13.17
CA SER A 99 21.36 -14.62 11.78
C SER A 99 21.16 -13.38 10.95
N VAL A 100 22.15 -13.03 10.13
CA VAL A 100 21.98 -12.04 9.06
C VAL A 100 20.91 -12.61 8.14
N LYS A 101 19.64 -12.24 8.39
CA LYS A 101 18.55 -12.54 7.48
C LYS A 101 18.94 -11.87 6.17
N LEU A 102 19.25 -12.68 5.15
CA LEU A 102 19.24 -12.25 3.77
C LEU A 102 17.87 -11.63 3.53
N ALA A 103 17.80 -10.31 3.66
CA ALA A 103 16.55 -9.57 3.58
C ALA A 103 15.99 -9.70 2.16
N SER A 104 14.76 -10.20 2.07
CA SER A 104 14.06 -10.41 0.81
C SER A 104 13.97 -9.10 0.02
N PRO A 105 14.06 -9.14 -1.31
CA PRO A 105 13.89 -7.94 -2.12
C PRO A 105 12.49 -7.34 -1.91
N PRO A 106 12.38 -6.00 -2.00
CA PRO A 106 11.08 -5.32 -1.91
C PRO A 106 10.15 -5.76 -3.04
N ALA A 107 8.84 -5.71 -2.79
CA ALA A 107 7.81 -6.13 -3.74
C ALA A 107 6.77 -5.03 -3.97
N ILE A 108 6.35 -4.86 -5.22
CA ILE A 108 5.23 -3.99 -5.59
C ILE A 108 3.93 -4.75 -5.28
N VAL A 109 3.09 -4.16 -4.44
CA VAL A 109 1.82 -4.77 -4.02
C VAL A 109 0.64 -4.17 -4.78
N LEU A 110 0.65 -2.86 -4.97
CA LEU A 110 -0.44 -2.12 -5.60
C LEU A 110 0.11 -0.91 -6.35
N VAL A 111 -0.53 -0.58 -7.45
CA VAL A 111 -0.40 0.72 -8.12
C VAL A 111 -1.77 1.38 -8.04
N SER A 112 -1.80 2.60 -7.54
CA SER A 112 -3.03 3.39 -7.40
C SER A 112 -2.80 4.81 -7.86
N GLU A 113 -3.88 5.50 -8.21
CA GLU A 113 -3.86 6.92 -8.52
C GLU A 113 -4.45 7.69 -7.35
N VAL A 114 -3.71 8.67 -6.84
CA VAL A 114 -4.12 9.53 -5.73
C VAL A 114 -4.07 10.96 -6.22
N ALA A 115 -5.25 11.58 -6.41
CA ALA A 115 -5.41 12.94 -6.91
C ALA A 115 -4.68 13.21 -8.24
N GLY A 116 -4.79 12.28 -9.20
CA GLY A 116 -4.13 12.39 -10.51
C GLY A 116 -2.68 11.88 -10.52
N LEU A 117 -2.08 11.62 -9.36
CA LEU A 117 -0.70 11.19 -9.24
C LEU A 117 -0.61 9.69 -9.00
N SER A 118 0.15 8.98 -9.83
CA SER A 118 0.45 7.56 -9.59
C SER A 118 1.24 7.39 -8.30
N ARG A 119 0.83 6.43 -7.46
CA ARG A 119 1.51 6.02 -6.23
C ARG A 119 1.63 4.51 -6.20
N ILE A 120 2.81 4.04 -5.82
CA ILE A 120 3.15 2.62 -5.86
C ILE A 120 3.35 2.14 -4.43
N LEU A 121 2.53 1.20 -4.01
CA LEU A 121 2.63 0.56 -2.70
C LEU A 121 3.73 -0.50 -2.75
N VAL A 122 4.81 -0.25 -2.03
CA VAL A 122 5.96 -1.16 -1.94
C VAL A 122 5.99 -1.78 -0.55
N LYS A 123 6.05 -3.11 -0.51
CA LYS A 123 6.31 -3.88 0.71
C LYS A 123 7.79 -4.18 0.81
N ASP A 124 8.39 -3.79 1.92
CA ASP A 124 9.80 -4.01 2.25
C ASP A 124 9.89 -4.60 3.66
N GLY A 125 10.04 -5.92 3.73
CA GLY A 125 9.91 -6.69 4.97
C GLY A 125 8.51 -6.55 5.58
N GLU A 126 8.46 -6.03 6.81
CA GLU A 126 7.21 -5.71 7.52
C GLU A 126 6.67 -4.32 7.20
N SER A 127 7.46 -3.46 6.56
CA SER A 127 7.04 -2.11 6.22
C SER A 127 6.32 -2.07 4.88
N ILE A 128 5.24 -1.29 4.82
CA ILE A 128 4.52 -1.01 3.58
C ILE A 128 4.47 0.51 3.42
N LYS A 129 5.00 1.03 2.31
CA LYS A 129 5.09 2.48 2.06
C LYS A 129 4.62 2.81 0.65
N LEU A 130 3.88 3.91 0.50
CA LEU A 130 3.60 4.48 -0.81
C LEU A 130 4.82 5.26 -1.29
N ARG A 131 5.27 4.95 -2.50
CA ARG A 131 6.41 5.59 -3.17
C ARG A 131 5.96 6.29 -4.43
N LYS A 132 6.69 7.33 -4.81
CA LYS A 132 6.48 8.06 -6.07
C LYS A 132 7.08 7.25 -7.23
N PRO A 133 6.52 7.37 -8.44
CA PRO A 133 7.19 6.94 -9.66
C PRO A 133 8.61 7.50 -9.72
N SER A 134 9.57 6.69 -10.18
CA SER A 134 10.98 7.08 -10.32
C SER A 134 11.72 7.44 -9.01
N GLU A 135 11.08 7.29 -7.84
CA GLU A 135 11.73 7.48 -6.54
C GLU A 135 12.82 6.42 -6.31
N ILE A 136 13.96 6.86 -5.77
CA ILE A 136 15.00 5.97 -5.26
C ILE A 136 14.82 5.83 -3.75
N PHE A 137 14.82 4.58 -3.26
CA PHE A 137 14.77 4.30 -1.83
C PHE A 137 15.74 3.18 -1.45
N THR A 138 16.25 3.25 -0.22
CA THR A 138 17.04 2.17 0.37
C THR A 138 16.09 1.17 1.02
N ALA A 139 16.18 -0.09 0.64
CA ALA A 139 15.41 -1.17 1.23
C ALA A 139 16.09 -1.74 2.48
N ILE A 140 15.39 -2.59 3.24
CA ILE A 140 15.90 -3.19 4.47
C ILE A 140 17.12 -4.10 4.23
N ASN A 141 17.31 -4.58 3.00
CA ASN A 141 18.50 -5.32 2.57
C ASN A 141 19.73 -4.44 2.30
N GLY A 142 19.61 -3.12 2.44
CA GLY A 142 20.69 -2.16 2.20
C GLY A 142 20.86 -1.75 0.74
N ASN A 143 20.23 -2.45 -0.21
CA ASN A 143 20.28 -2.09 -1.62
C ASN A 143 19.34 -0.92 -1.91
N LYS A 144 19.70 -0.12 -2.92
CA LYS A 144 18.87 0.98 -3.39
C LYS A 144 18.05 0.51 -4.58
N TYR A 145 16.76 0.84 -4.56
CA TYR A 145 15.86 0.49 -5.65
C TYR A 145 15.24 1.74 -6.24
N ARG A 146 15.01 1.72 -7.56
CA ARG A 146 14.22 2.70 -8.28
C ARG A 146 12.99 2.05 -8.89
N LEU A 147 11.86 2.74 -8.77
CA LEU A 147 10.63 2.37 -9.46
C LEU A 147 10.66 2.87 -10.91
N VAL A 148 10.67 1.95 -11.88
CA VAL A 148 10.71 2.29 -13.31
C VAL A 148 9.36 1.95 -13.94
N SER A 149 8.80 2.91 -14.68
CA SER A 149 7.57 2.70 -15.45
C SER A 149 7.85 1.81 -16.65
N LEU A 150 7.01 0.79 -16.84
CA LEU A 150 6.96 -0.07 -18.03
C LEU A 150 5.84 0.37 -19.00
N GLY A 151 5.14 1.46 -18.70
CA GLY A 151 3.95 1.89 -19.42
C GLY A 151 2.66 1.22 -18.88
N ASN A 152 1.50 1.75 -19.27
CA ASN A 152 0.18 1.24 -18.88
C ASN A 152 0.02 1.04 -17.36
N GLN A 153 0.50 1.99 -16.55
CA GLN A 153 0.49 1.94 -15.07
C GLN A 153 1.21 0.71 -14.47
N LYS A 154 2.07 0.04 -15.24
CA LYS A 154 2.92 -1.04 -14.74
C LYS A 154 4.27 -0.48 -14.32
N TYR A 155 4.74 -0.93 -13.16
CA TYR A 155 6.03 -0.54 -12.61
C TYR A 155 6.87 -1.77 -12.28
N THR A 156 8.18 -1.61 -12.35
CA THR A 156 9.15 -2.61 -11.90
C THR A 156 10.17 -1.98 -10.97
N LEU A 157 10.70 -2.78 -10.05
CA LEU A 157 11.83 -2.40 -9.23
C LEU A 157 13.12 -2.71 -9.98
N LYS A 158 14.05 -1.75 -10.04
CA LYS A 158 15.41 -1.94 -10.51
C LYS A 158 16.38 -1.59 -9.39
N ASP A 159 17.37 -2.45 -9.17
CA ASP A 159 18.50 -2.15 -8.28
C ASP A 159 19.33 -1.02 -8.92
N VAL A 160 19.72 -0.05 -8.11
CA VAL A 160 20.53 1.10 -8.50
C VAL A 160 21.77 1.09 -7.62
N GLN A 161 22.86 0.51 -8.15
CA GLN A 161 24.17 0.53 -7.50
C GLN A 161 24.66 1.96 -7.24
#